data_AF-A0A554S0H0-F1
#
_entry.id   AF-A0A554S0H0-F1
#
_cell.length_a   1.000
_cell.length_b   1.000
_cell.length_c   1.000
_cell.angle_alpha   90.00
_cell.angle_beta   90.00
_cell.angle_gamma   90.00
#
_symmetry.space_group_name_H-M   'P 1'
#
loop_
_entity.id
_entity.type
_entity.pdbx_description
1 polymer ?
#
loop_
_entity_poly.entity_id
_entity_poly.type
_entity_poly.pdbx_seq_one_letter_code
_entity_poly.pdbx_strand_id
1 'polypeptide(L)'
;MTMNRPRWILLALALSFLVVGIADAFLPPLRGKDYTALDVAHVFLISALCYTWCRADGLVRGVPAPGRSALLAGVFPLLGIPVYFFRTRPWRRALLATLGAVAFLVSSLVLAAVGTLSVEWMRS
;
A
#
# COMPACT_ATOMS: atom_id res chain seq x y z
N MET A 1 -6.69 19.44 15.82
CA MET A 1 -7.20 18.12 15.37
C MET A 1 -6.01 17.16 15.13
N THR A 2 -5.60 16.42 16.16
CA THR A 2 -4.46 15.47 16.14
C THR A 2 -4.89 14.11 15.57
N MET A 3 -5.58 14.10 14.42
CA MET A 3 -6.13 12.86 13.86
C MET A 3 -5.04 11.98 13.24
N ASN A 4 -4.89 10.78 13.79
CA ASN A 4 -4.42 9.50 13.20
C ASN A 4 -3.82 9.52 11.78
N ARG A 5 -2.83 10.37 11.48
CA ARG A 5 -2.21 10.49 10.15
C ARG A 5 -1.83 9.14 9.52
N PRO A 6 -1.27 8.15 10.27
CA PRO A 6 -0.97 6.84 9.68
C PRO A 6 -2.22 6.09 9.20
N ARG A 7 -3.36 6.18 9.90
CA ARG A 7 -4.59 5.49 9.52
C ARG A 7 -5.19 6.07 8.25
N TRP A 8 -5.14 7.39 8.09
CA TRP A 8 -5.60 8.05 6.86
C TRP A 8 -4.73 7.69 5.66
N ILE A 9 -3.42 7.55 5.85
CA ILE A 9 -2.53 7.10 4.76
C ILE A 9 -2.85 5.66 4.37
N LEU A 10 -3.13 4.76 5.33
CA LEU A 10 -3.57 3.39 5.02
C LEU A 10 -4.91 3.37 4.30
N LEU A 11 -5.86 4.22 4.71
CA LEU A 11 -7.16 4.33 4.05
C LEU A 11 -7.00 4.83 2.62
N ALA A 12 -6.19 5.88 2.41
CA ALA A 12 -5.87 6.40 1.09
C ALA A 12 -5.17 5.34 0.22
N LEU A 13 -4.25 4.57 0.80
CA LEU A 13 -3.59 3.46 0.13
C LEU A 13 -4.61 2.40 -0.28
N ALA A 14 -5.46 1.92 0.63
CA ALA A 14 -6.51 0.94 0.30
C ALA A 14 -7.47 1.47 -0.78
N LEU A 15 -7.94 2.71 -0.64
CA LEU A 15 -8.83 3.34 -1.61
C LEU A 15 -8.19 3.44 -2.99
N SER A 16 -6.87 3.69 -3.07
CA SER A 16 -6.16 3.74 -4.36
C SER A 16 -6.25 2.41 -5.12
N PHE A 17 -6.24 1.26 -4.44
CA PHE A 17 -6.43 -0.05 -5.09
C PHE A 17 -7.84 -0.21 -5.66
N LEU A 18 -8.87 0.26 -4.95
CA LEU A 18 -10.24 0.25 -5.46
C LEU A 18 -10.38 1.12 -6.72
N VAL A 19 -9.88 2.36 -6.64
CA VAL A 19 -9.97 3.33 -7.74
C VAL A 19 -9.23 2.82 -8.97
N VAL A 20 -8.04 2.24 -8.77
CA VAL A 20 -7.26 1.62 -9.85
C VAL A 20 -8.01 0.43 -10.44
N GLY A 21 -8.52 -0.50 -9.64
CA GLY A 21 -9.29 -1.65 -10.14
C GLY A 21 -10.52 -1.26 -10.97
N ILE A 22 -11.22 -0.18 -10.60
CA ILE A 22 -12.32 0.39 -11.39
C ILE A 22 -11.79 1.02 -12.68
N ALA A 23 -10.77 1.86 -12.59
CA ALA A 23 -10.24 2.62 -13.73
C ALA A 23 -9.57 1.71 -14.78
N ASP A 24 -8.93 0.64 -14.34
CA ASP A 24 -8.21 -0.31 -15.20
C ASP A 24 -9.15 -1.01 -16.19
N ALA A 25 -10.41 -1.26 -15.79
CA ALA A 25 -11.44 -1.83 -16.65
C ALA A 25 -11.80 -0.96 -17.87
N PHE A 26 -11.39 0.31 -17.90
CA PHE A 26 -11.62 1.24 -19.01
C PHE A 26 -10.38 1.49 -19.87
N LEU A 27 -9.21 0.96 -19.48
CA LEU A 27 -7.95 1.22 -20.17
C LEU A 27 -7.48 0.01 -20.96
N PRO A 28 -6.93 0.21 -22.17
CA PRO A 28 -6.38 -0.91 -22.93
C PRO A 28 -5.05 -1.40 -22.30
N PRO A 29 -4.79 -2.72 -22.32
CA PRO A 29 -3.53 -3.28 -21.87
C PRO A 29 -2.33 -2.78 -22.68
N LEU A 30 -1.17 -2.64 -22.03
CA LEU A 30 0.06 -2.20 -22.68
C LEU A 30 0.65 -3.30 -23.57
N ARG A 31 0.58 -3.13 -24.89
CA ARG A 31 1.37 -3.88 -25.91
C ARG A 31 1.55 -5.38 -25.57
N GLY A 32 0.45 -6.11 -25.45
CA GLY A 32 0.45 -7.56 -25.23
C GLY A 32 0.84 -8.01 -23.82
N LYS A 33 0.77 -7.12 -22.82
CA LYS A 33 0.98 -7.44 -21.40
C LYS A 33 -0.31 -7.29 -20.61
N ASP A 34 -0.40 -8.03 -19.51
CA ASP A 34 -1.56 -8.06 -18.61
C ASP A 34 -1.59 -6.87 -17.61
N TYR A 35 -0.91 -5.76 -17.91
CA TYR A 35 -0.93 -4.55 -17.08
C TYR A 35 -1.09 -3.28 -17.93
N THR A 36 -1.64 -2.23 -17.34
CA THR A 36 -1.87 -0.93 -18.00
C THR A 36 -0.87 0.12 -17.55
N ALA A 37 -0.88 1.29 -18.20
CA ALA A 37 -0.07 2.42 -17.77
C ALA A 37 -0.47 2.94 -16.38
N LEU A 38 -1.73 2.68 -15.98
CA LEU A 38 -2.27 3.09 -14.71
C LEU A 38 -1.70 2.22 -13.57
N ASP A 39 -1.48 0.92 -13.81
CA ASP A 39 -0.77 0.05 -12.85
C ASP A 39 0.64 0.55 -12.56
N VAL A 40 1.37 0.97 -13.61
CA VAL A 40 2.72 1.52 -13.47
C VAL A 40 2.70 2.79 -12.62
N ALA A 41 1.76 3.70 -12.89
CA ALA A 41 1.57 4.90 -12.08
C ALA A 41 1.18 4.57 -10.62
N HIS A 42 0.35 3.54 -10.44
CA HIS A 42 -0.10 3.10 -9.12
C HIS A 42 1.04 2.56 -8.27
N VAL A 43 2.01 1.84 -8.86
CA VAL A 43 3.22 1.40 -8.16
C VAL A 43 3.98 2.58 -7.54
N PHE A 44 4.15 3.69 -8.27
CA PHE A 44 4.80 4.88 -7.72
C PHE A 44 3.99 5.53 -6.58
N LEU A 45 2.67 5.55 -6.71
CA LEU A 45 1.78 6.03 -5.66
C LEU A 45 1.87 5.16 -4.40
N ILE A 46 1.83 3.83 -4.55
CA ILE A 46 2.02 2.86 -3.45
C ILE A 46 3.36 3.12 -2.75
N SER A 47 4.45 3.25 -3.51
CA SER A 47 5.77 3.56 -2.97
C SER A 47 5.80 4.84 -2.14
N ALA A 48 5.21 5.93 -2.64
CA ALA A 48 5.13 7.19 -1.92
C ALA A 48 4.28 7.08 -0.65
N LEU A 49 3.14 6.39 -0.71
CA LEU A 49 2.25 6.19 0.43
C LEU A 49 2.88 5.26 1.50
N CYS A 50 3.57 4.20 1.11
CA CYS A 50 4.29 3.33 2.04
C CYS A 50 5.42 4.08 2.76
N TYR A 51 6.20 4.89 2.04
CA TYR A 51 7.24 5.73 2.64
C TYR A 51 6.65 6.72 3.66
N THR A 52 5.61 7.47 3.25
CA THR A 52 4.96 8.47 4.11
C THR A 52 4.28 7.84 5.32
N TRP A 53 3.68 6.66 5.14
CA TRP A 53 3.11 5.88 6.22
C TRP A 53 4.18 5.47 7.25
N CYS A 54 5.27 4.84 6.83
CA CYS A 54 6.36 4.42 7.73
C CYS A 54 6.96 5.61 8.50
N ARG A 55 7.09 6.77 7.85
CA ARG A 55 7.51 8.03 8.49
C ARG A 55 6.51 8.47 9.56
N ALA A 56 5.22 8.55 9.21
CA ALA A 56 4.17 8.98 10.14
C ALA A 56 4.02 8.01 11.32
N ASP A 57 4.05 6.70 11.05
CA ASP A 57 3.98 5.62 12.03
C ASP A 57 5.16 5.64 13.01
N GLY A 58 6.36 5.93 12.50
CA GLY A 58 7.56 6.09 13.34
C GLY A 58 7.50 7.32 14.23
N LEU A 59 7.04 8.45 13.70
CA LEU A 59 6.87 9.70 14.45
C LEU A 59 5.86 9.54 15.59
N VAL A 60 4.72 8.90 15.33
CA VAL A 60 3.69 8.66 16.36
C VAL A 60 4.20 7.74 17.48
N ARG A 61 5.09 6.79 17.16
CA ARG A 61 5.70 5.89 18.15
C ARG A 61 6.95 6.45 18.83
N GLY A 62 7.40 7.66 18.50
CA GLY A 62 8.63 8.22 19.04
C GLY A 62 9.90 7.49 18.60
N VAL A 63 9.87 6.79 17.47
CA VAL A 63 11.05 6.09 16.94
C VAL A 63 11.98 7.10 16.28
N PRO A 64 13.28 7.17 16.66
CA PRO A 64 14.22 8.11 16.08
C PRO A 64 14.33 7.92 14.57
N ALA A 65 14.31 9.05 13.85
CA ALA A 65 14.09 9.21 12.42
C ALA A 65 14.30 7.93 11.57
N PRO A 66 13.22 7.20 11.19
CA PRO A 66 13.33 5.95 10.44
C PRO A 66 13.72 6.14 8.96
N GLY A 67 14.43 7.22 8.61
CA GLY A 67 14.62 7.67 7.22
C GLY A 67 15.07 6.58 6.27
N ARG A 68 16.10 5.80 6.61
CA ARG A 68 16.62 4.71 5.76
C ARG A 68 15.67 3.51 5.66
N SER A 69 15.07 3.07 6.76
CA SER A 69 14.14 1.93 6.75
C SER A 69 12.79 2.29 6.12
N ALA A 70 12.32 3.51 6.29
CA ALA A 70 11.14 4.04 5.61
C ALA A 70 11.39 4.18 4.10
N LEU A 71 12.57 4.63 3.67
CA LEU A 71 12.95 4.67 2.25
C LEU A 71 12.92 3.26 1.63
N LEU A 72 13.48 2.26 2.32
CA LEU A 72 13.38 0.86 1.88
C LEU A 72 11.93 0.41 1.75
N ALA A 73 11.06 0.78 2.69
CA ALA A 73 9.62 0.49 2.63
C ALA A 73 8.89 1.21 1.48
N GLY A 74 9.39 2.35 1.01
CA GLY A 74 8.88 3.00 -0.20
C GLY A 74 9.37 2.34 -1.48
N VAL A 75 10.67 2.09 -1.59
CA VAL A 75 11.28 1.52 -2.82
C VAL A 75 10.88 0.07 -3.03
N PHE A 76 10.83 -0.72 -1.96
CA PHE A 76 10.52 -2.14 -2.04
C PHE A 76 9.56 -2.53 -0.91
N PRO A 77 8.26 -2.19 -1.01
CA PRO A 77 7.30 -2.35 0.10
C PRO A 77 7.26 -3.76 0.70
N LEU A 78 7.36 -4.80 -0.14
CA LEU A 78 7.29 -6.20 0.28
C LEU A 78 8.39 -6.61 1.25
N LEU A 79 9.61 -6.08 1.11
CA LEU A 79 10.73 -6.37 2.03
C LEU A 79 11.00 -5.22 2.99
N GLY A 80 10.84 -3.99 2.52
CA GLY A 80 11.12 -2.79 3.28
C GLY A 80 10.18 -2.59 4.46
N ILE A 81 8.89 -2.92 4.33
CA ILE A 81 7.94 -2.85 5.46
C ILE A 81 8.31 -3.87 6.56
N PRO A 82 8.57 -5.16 6.27
CA PRO A 82 9.10 -6.10 7.27
C PRO A 82 10.38 -5.60 7.92
N VAL A 83 11.38 -5.17 7.13
CA VAL A 83 12.65 -4.64 7.66
C VAL A 83 12.42 -3.44 8.57
N TYR A 84 11.49 -2.54 8.21
CA TYR A 84 11.09 -1.42 9.05
C TYR A 84 10.48 -1.89 10.37
N PHE A 85 9.58 -2.88 10.38
CA PHE A 85 9.00 -3.40 11.63
C PHE A 85 10.03 -4.05 12.54
N PHE A 86 10.90 -4.90 11.99
CA PHE A 86 11.94 -5.56 12.78
C PHE A 86 13.00 -4.59 13.32
N ARG A 87 13.22 -3.45 12.66
CA ARG A 87 14.10 -2.38 13.18
C ARG A 87 13.45 -1.44 14.18
N THR A 88 12.12 -1.29 14.14
CA THR A 88 11.42 -0.27 14.94
C THR A 88 10.57 -0.86 16.08
N ARG A 89 10.44 -2.19 16.15
CA ARG A 89 9.59 -2.88 17.12
C ARG A 89 10.30 -4.13 17.67
N PRO A 90 9.97 -4.59 18.88
CA PRO A 90 10.45 -5.87 19.39
C PRO A 90 9.94 -7.03 18.53
N TRP A 91 10.73 -8.10 18.41
CA TRP A 91 10.54 -9.22 17.47
C TRP A 91 9.09 -9.75 17.39
N ARG A 92 8.46 -10.02 18.55
CA ARG A 92 7.07 -10.53 18.61
C ARG A 92 6.06 -9.55 18.00
N ARG A 93 6.20 -8.24 18.29
CA ARG A 93 5.32 -7.21 17.73
C ARG A 93 5.63 -6.93 16.26
N ALA A 94 6.87 -7.10 15.85
CA ALA A 94 7.27 -6.99 14.44
C ALA A 94 6.62 -8.10 13.60
N LEU A 95 6.63 -9.36 14.07
CA LEU A 95 5.95 -10.47 13.40
C LEU A 95 4.45 -10.23 13.23
N LEU A 96 3.75 -9.84 14.30
CA LEU A 96 2.33 -9.51 14.25
C LEU A 96 2.05 -8.33 13.30
N ALA A 97 2.91 -7.32 13.28
CA ALA A 97 2.79 -6.18 12.37
C ALA A 97 3.00 -6.59 10.91
N THR A 98 3.97 -7.46 10.63
CA THR A 98 4.23 -7.99 9.29
C THR A 98 3.03 -8.82 8.81
N LEU A 99 2.48 -9.69 9.66
CA LEU A 99 1.25 -10.42 9.35
C LEU A 99 0.07 -9.47 9.06
N GLY A 100 -0.07 -8.41 9.87
CA GLY A 100 -1.07 -7.37 9.61
C GLY A 100 -0.86 -6.63 8.29
N ALA A 101 0.38 -6.36 7.89
CA ALA A 101 0.69 -5.75 6.60
C ALA A 101 0.41 -6.69 5.42
N VAL A 102 0.69 -7.99 5.57
CA VAL A 102 0.31 -9.01 4.58
C VAL A 102 -1.22 -9.08 4.45
N ALA A 103 -1.94 -9.15 5.58
CA ALA A 103 -3.40 -9.14 5.58
C ALA A 103 -3.95 -7.88 4.89
N PHE A 104 -3.40 -6.70 5.20
CA PHE A 104 -3.78 -5.44 4.56
C PHE A 104 -3.53 -5.45 3.05
N LEU A 105 -2.38 -5.98 2.60
CA LEU A 105 -2.07 -6.11 1.19
C LEU A 105 -3.08 -7.03 0.48
N VAL A 106 -3.36 -8.21 1.05
CA VAL A 106 -4.34 -9.15 0.51
C VAL A 106 -5.72 -8.49 0.43
N SER A 107 -6.17 -7.81 1.49
CA SER A 107 -7.45 -7.08 1.47
C SER A 107 -7.49 -5.99 0.39
N SER A 108 -6.37 -5.30 0.16
CA SER A 108 -6.28 -4.26 -0.88
C SER A 108 -6.33 -4.87 -2.29
N LEU A 109 -5.71 -6.03 -2.51
CA LEU A 109 -5.80 -6.76 -3.77
C LEU A 109 -7.23 -7.28 -4.04
N VAL A 110 -7.89 -7.80 -3.01
CA VAL A 110 -9.32 -8.17 -3.09
C VAL A 110 -10.15 -6.95 -3.46
N LEU A 111 -9.87 -5.78 -2.88
CA LEU A 111 -10.60 -4.56 -3.18
C LEU A 111 -10.39 -4.09 -4.62
N ALA A 112 -9.19 -4.22 -5.18
CA ALA A 112 -8.94 -3.96 -6.60
C ALA A 112 -9.75 -4.92 -7.49
N ALA A 113 -9.73 -6.23 -7.19
CA ALA A 113 -10.49 -7.23 -7.92
C ALA A 113 -12.01 -6.97 -7.87
N VAL A 114 -12.54 -6.58 -6.70
CA VAL A 114 -13.95 -6.15 -6.55
C VAL A 114 -14.24 -4.94 -7.42
N GLY A 115 -13.32 -3.96 -7.49
CA GLY A 115 -13.44 -2.80 -8.37
C GLY A 115 -13.59 -3.21 -9.84
N THR A 116 -12.72 -4.09 -10.32
CA THR A 116 -12.77 -4.58 -11.71
C THR A 116 -14.05 -5.37 -11.99
N LEU A 117 -14.42 -6.30 -11.11
CA LEU A 117 -15.63 -7.12 -11.25
C LEU A 117 -16.91 -6.29 -11.21
N SER A 118 -16.94 -5.20 -10.44
CA SER A 118 -18.10 -4.31 -10.38
C SER A 118 -18.36 -3.61 -11.71
N VAL A 119 -17.32 -3.25 -12.46
CA VAL A 119 -17.44 -2.64 -13.78
C VAL A 119 -17.90 -3.67 -14.81
N GLU A 120 -17.39 -4.90 -14.75
CA GLU A 120 -17.82 -5.98 -15.62
C GLU A 120 -19.32 -6.27 -15.46
N TRP A 121 -19.79 -6.35 -14.20
CA TRP A 121 -21.21 -6.57 -13.90
C TRP A 121 -22.13 -5.43 -14.37
N MET A 122 -21.64 -4.19 -14.43
CA MET A 122 -22.40 -3.06 -14.96
C MET A 122 -22.46 -3.05 -16.50
N ARG A 123 -21.58 -3.79 -17.19
CA ARG A 123 -21.53 -3.85 -18.66
C ARG A 123 -22.33 -5.03 -19.25
N SER A 124 -22.58 -6.06 -18.45
CA SER A 124 -23.44 -7.22 -18.77
C SER A 124 -24.92 -6.91 -18.59
#